data_AF-A0A1Q7VSU6-F1
#
_entry.id   AF-A0A1Q7VSU6-F1
#
_cell.length_a   1.000
_cell.length_b   1.000
_cell.length_c   1.000
_cell.angle_alpha   90.00
_cell.angle_beta   90.00
_cell.angle_gamma   90.00
#
_symmetry.space_group_name_H-M   'P 1'
#
loop_
_entity.id
_entity.type
_entity.pdbx_description
1 polymer ?
#
loop_
_entity_poly.entity_id
_entity_poly.type
_entity_poly.pdbx_seq_one_letter_code
_entity_poly.pdbx_strand_id
1 'polypeptide(L)'
;MVGPPAPYPAPGPYAAPGPYPFGEPLLPPPPSAPRRRWGRILLPAGLALVLVILVGVSIGLTNSPSKKPTGSHAAASPSPSPTGPPLTPEQYQAALDTFSKTLGNSLANLPGARTPPEVRQVLTAFQTALTSATYPLKTLFPPDAVRSAHQTLVVQLDVLNGLIVDTESATNTRAICAGSSALTNIVGTSTAEMIRTAIQGLSTADPAHQYKLAPFLPASAPAMNRQLNNGNLIKKPGRCRSPRPTRRRPPS
;
A
#
# COMPACT_ATOMS: atom_id res chain seq x y z
N MET A 1 -12.40 -22.10 -49.94
CA MET A 1 -12.75 -23.38 -49.29
C MET A 1 -11.65 -23.72 -48.32
N VAL A 2 -11.91 -23.63 -47.02
CA VAL A 2 -10.94 -23.96 -45.96
C VAL A 2 -11.15 -25.44 -45.63
N GLY A 3 -10.12 -26.25 -45.82
CA GLY A 3 -10.17 -27.69 -45.55
C GLY A 3 -10.30 -27.99 -44.05
N PRO A 4 -10.88 -29.15 -43.68
CA PRO A 4 -11.06 -29.52 -42.28
C PRO A 4 -9.71 -29.61 -41.54
N PRO A 5 -9.63 -29.17 -40.28
CA PRO A 5 -8.41 -29.23 -39.50
C PRO A 5 -7.98 -30.68 -39.29
N ALA A 6 -6.67 -30.92 -39.39
CA ALA A 6 -6.07 -32.24 -39.19
C ALA A 6 -6.39 -32.79 -37.78
N PRO A 7 -6.63 -34.10 -37.64
CA PRO A 7 -6.89 -34.72 -36.35
C PRO A 7 -5.65 -34.62 -35.44
N TYR A 8 -5.90 -34.34 -34.16
CA TYR A 8 -4.85 -34.26 -33.15
C TYR A 8 -4.15 -35.62 -32.97
N PRO A 9 -2.82 -35.64 -32.81
CA PRO A 9 -2.08 -36.88 -32.51
C PRO A 9 -2.49 -37.43 -31.15
N ALA A 10 -2.64 -38.75 -31.08
CA ALA A 10 -2.96 -39.46 -29.85
C ALA A 10 -1.83 -39.30 -28.80
N PRO A 11 -2.16 -39.11 -27.50
CA PRO A 11 -1.16 -39.03 -26.45
C PRO A 11 -0.41 -40.36 -26.34
N GLY A 12 0.91 -40.30 -26.49
CA GLY A 12 1.79 -41.45 -26.33
C GLY A 12 1.79 -42.02 -24.90
N PRO A 13 2.23 -43.27 -24.72
CA PRO A 13 2.26 -43.93 -23.41
C PRO A 13 3.19 -43.18 -22.45
N TYR A 14 2.68 -42.90 -21.25
CA TYR A 14 3.44 -42.29 -20.17
C TYR A 14 4.60 -43.21 -19.76
N ALA A 15 5.84 -42.76 -19.94
CA ALA A 15 7.00 -43.44 -19.39
C ALA A 15 6.92 -43.43 -17.85
N ALA A 16 7.08 -44.60 -17.24
CA ALA A 16 7.12 -44.75 -15.79
C ALA A 16 8.29 -43.93 -15.20
N PRO A 17 8.11 -43.20 -14.07
CA PRO A 17 9.18 -42.47 -13.42
C PRO A 17 10.27 -43.45 -12.96
N GLY A 18 11.46 -43.34 -13.54
CA GLY A 18 12.62 -44.09 -13.07
C GLY A 18 13.04 -43.66 -11.65
N PRO A 19 13.74 -44.53 -10.91
CA PRO A 19 14.29 -44.20 -9.60
C PRO A 19 15.35 -43.09 -9.74
N TYR A 20 15.11 -41.96 -9.08
CA TYR A 20 16.07 -40.86 -9.00
C TYR A 20 17.29 -41.29 -8.18
N PRO A 21 18.52 -41.22 -8.72
CA PRO A 21 19.72 -41.35 -7.91
C PRO A 21 19.95 -40.04 -7.13
N PHE A 22 19.30 -39.91 -5.96
CA PHE A 22 19.65 -38.88 -4.99
C PHE A 22 20.91 -39.35 -4.23
N GLY A 23 22.07 -39.11 -4.82
CA GLY A 23 23.31 -38.96 -4.05
C GLY A 23 23.34 -37.53 -3.52
N GLU A 24 22.85 -37.33 -2.30
CA GLU A 24 22.87 -36.05 -1.60
C GLU A 24 24.31 -35.75 -1.14
N PRO A 25 25.01 -34.74 -1.70
CA PRO A 25 26.28 -34.32 -1.13
C PRO A 25 25.97 -33.70 0.23
N LEU A 26 26.51 -34.28 1.30
CA LEU A 26 26.48 -33.73 2.66
C LEU A 26 27.20 -32.37 2.67
N LEU A 27 26.48 -31.31 2.28
CA LEU A 27 26.91 -29.95 2.49
C LEU A 27 26.84 -29.66 4.00
N PRO A 28 27.91 -29.14 4.61
CA PRO A 28 27.89 -28.77 6.01
C PRO A 28 26.77 -27.74 6.25
N PRO A 29 26.11 -27.78 7.42
CA PRO A 29 25.03 -26.85 7.72
C PRO A 29 25.53 -25.41 7.60
N PRO A 30 24.76 -24.51 6.97
CA PRO A 30 25.15 -23.12 6.85
C PRO A 30 25.34 -22.51 8.25
N PRO A 31 26.35 -21.63 8.46
CA PRO A 31 26.54 -20.97 9.73
C PRO A 31 25.27 -20.19 10.11
N SER A 32 24.88 -20.27 11.38
CA SER A 32 23.73 -19.56 11.91
C SER A 32 23.90 -18.06 11.69
N ALA A 33 23.02 -17.48 10.87
CA ALA A 33 23.05 -16.06 10.57
C ALA A 33 22.95 -15.21 11.86
N PRO A 34 23.73 -14.14 12.00
CA PRO A 34 23.75 -13.32 13.20
C PRO A 34 22.37 -12.67 13.41
N ARG A 35 21.71 -13.02 14.53
CA ARG A 35 20.46 -12.38 14.98
C ARG A 35 20.74 -10.91 15.29
N ARG A 36 20.46 -10.03 14.32
CA ARG A 36 20.52 -8.58 14.47
C ARG A 36 19.41 -8.13 15.45
N ARG A 37 19.71 -8.14 16.76
CA ARG A 37 18.91 -7.47 17.79
C ARG A 37 19.03 -5.95 17.58
N TRP A 38 18.18 -5.41 16.72
CA TRP A 38 18.07 -3.95 16.56
C TRP A 38 17.19 -3.39 17.66
N GLY A 39 17.82 -2.51 18.44
CA GLY A 39 17.35 -1.97 19.71
C GLY A 39 15.97 -1.35 19.66
N ARG A 40 15.14 -1.76 20.63
CA ARG A 40 14.09 -0.93 21.20
C ARG A 40 14.74 0.04 22.18
N ILE A 41 15.36 1.12 21.71
CA ILE A 41 15.67 2.28 22.54
C ILE A 41 15.59 3.50 21.61
N LEU A 42 14.78 4.49 22.01
CA LEU A 42 14.56 5.85 21.46
C LEU A 42 13.10 6.13 21.03
N LEU A 43 12.20 6.13 22.02
CA LEU A 43 10.90 6.79 21.93
C LEU A 43 10.57 7.37 23.33
N PRO A 44 11.12 8.56 23.65
CA PRO A 44 10.28 9.52 24.38
C PRO A 44 10.51 11.00 24.01
N ALA A 45 11.18 11.34 22.89
CA ALA A 45 11.45 12.75 22.56
C ALA A 45 10.46 13.37 21.53
N GLY A 46 9.79 12.56 20.70
CA GLY A 46 8.90 13.08 19.63
C GLY A 46 7.50 13.48 20.09
N LEU A 47 7.05 13.03 21.27
CA LEU A 47 5.66 13.18 21.71
C LEU A 47 5.36 14.58 22.29
N ALA A 48 6.39 15.29 22.79
CA ALA A 48 6.22 16.63 23.35
C ALA A 48 5.97 17.71 22.27
N LEU A 49 6.56 17.58 21.07
CA LEU A 49 6.40 18.59 20.00
C LEU A 49 5.00 18.53 19.36
N VAL A 50 4.42 17.33 19.23
CA VAL A 50 3.06 17.15 18.66
C VAL A 50 1.98 17.72 19.57
N LEU A 51 2.19 17.67 20.89
CA LEU A 51 1.22 18.19 21.87
C LEU A 51 1.14 19.72 21.86
N VAL A 52 2.25 20.42 21.62
CA VAL A 52 2.27 21.90 21.54
C VAL A 52 1.53 22.42 20.29
N ILE A 53 1.60 21.71 19.16
CA ILE A 53 0.91 22.10 17.93
C ILE A 53 -0.61 21.85 18.03
N LEU A 54 -1.04 20.82 18.77
CA LEU A 54 -2.46 20.46 18.91
C LEU A 54 -3.24 21.43 19.83
N VAL A 55 -2.61 21.98 20.86
CA VAL A 55 -3.28 22.95 21.77
C VAL A 55 -3.45 24.32 21.10
N GLY A 56 -2.54 24.73 20.22
CA GLY A 56 -2.62 26.03 19.51
C GLY A 56 -3.80 26.16 18.53
N VAL A 57 -4.27 25.05 17.94
CA VAL A 57 -5.36 25.07 16.94
C VAL A 57 -6.76 24.98 17.58
N SER A 58 -6.85 24.60 18.85
CA SER A 58 -8.13 24.29 19.51
C SER A 58 -8.92 25.52 19.99
N ILE A 59 -8.31 26.71 20.07
CA ILE A 59 -8.98 27.92 20.62
C ILE A 59 -9.80 28.69 19.55
N GLY A 60 -9.70 28.32 18.27
CA GLY A 60 -10.28 29.11 17.18
C GLY A 60 -11.68 28.74 16.66
N LEU A 61 -12.30 27.61 17.04
CA LEU A 61 -13.44 27.07 16.29
C LEU A 61 -14.71 26.69 17.06
N THR A 62 -14.81 26.93 18.37
CA THR A 62 -16.02 26.58 19.13
C THR A 62 -16.96 27.77 19.35
N ASN A 63 -17.60 28.25 18.29
CA ASN A 63 -18.87 28.97 18.45
C ASN A 63 -19.67 28.97 17.14
N SER A 64 -20.56 28.01 16.95
CA SER A 64 -21.66 28.13 15.98
C SER A 64 -22.86 27.29 16.43
N PRO A 65 -24.05 27.90 16.57
CA PRO A 65 -25.26 27.22 17.03
C PRO A 65 -25.87 26.33 15.94
N SER A 66 -26.26 25.11 16.34
CA SER A 66 -26.88 24.08 15.52
C SER A 66 -28.24 24.50 14.95
N LYS A 67 -28.36 24.58 13.62
CA LYS A 67 -29.64 24.58 12.90
C LYS A 67 -29.84 23.23 12.20
N LYS A 68 -31.01 22.61 12.40
CA LYS A 68 -31.47 21.37 11.74
C LYS A 68 -31.50 21.53 10.21
N PRO A 69 -31.07 20.53 9.41
CA PRO A 69 -31.19 20.61 7.96
C PRO A 69 -32.56 20.11 7.50
N THR A 70 -33.34 21.00 6.89
CA THR A 70 -34.46 20.65 6.01
C THR A 70 -33.89 20.48 4.60
N GLY A 71 -34.29 19.41 3.92
CA GLY A 71 -33.80 19.03 2.60
C GLY A 71 -33.94 20.14 1.57
N SER A 72 -32.84 20.42 0.87
CA SER A 72 -32.79 21.14 -0.40
C SER A 72 -31.54 20.65 -1.12
N HIS A 73 -31.70 20.26 -2.39
CA HIS A 73 -30.59 19.95 -3.28
C HIS A 73 -29.73 21.21 -3.44
N ALA A 74 -28.70 21.33 -2.60
CA ALA A 74 -27.77 22.43 -2.65
C ALA A 74 -26.85 22.22 -3.84
N ALA A 75 -26.91 23.16 -4.80
CA ALA A 75 -25.83 23.40 -5.74
C ALA A 75 -24.52 23.42 -4.96
N ALA A 76 -23.54 22.63 -5.40
CA ALA A 76 -22.25 22.53 -4.73
C ALA A 76 -21.63 23.92 -4.58
N SER A 77 -21.66 24.47 -3.35
CA SER A 77 -20.96 25.71 -3.05
C SER A 77 -19.49 25.51 -3.41
N PRO A 78 -18.85 26.45 -4.12
CA PRO A 78 -17.44 26.35 -4.45
C PRO A 78 -16.65 26.19 -3.15
N SER A 79 -15.89 25.10 -3.06
CA SER A 79 -14.99 24.85 -1.94
C SER A 79 -14.07 26.08 -1.81
N PRO A 80 -13.92 26.67 -0.61
CA PRO A 80 -13.11 27.86 -0.44
C PRO A 80 -11.70 27.59 -0.98
N SER A 81 -11.34 28.30 -2.05
CA SER A 81 -9.95 28.32 -2.49
C SER A 81 -9.14 28.90 -1.35
N PRO A 82 -8.09 28.21 -0.89
CA PRO A 82 -7.32 28.71 0.23
C PRO A 82 -6.64 30.03 -0.25
N THR A 83 -6.47 31.01 0.65
CA THR A 83 -6.10 32.42 0.29
C THR A 83 -4.69 32.85 0.74
N GLY A 84 -3.75 31.93 0.89
CA GLY A 84 -2.37 32.19 1.32
C GLY A 84 -1.41 32.39 0.14
N PRO A 85 -0.25 33.03 0.36
CA PRO A 85 0.81 33.07 -0.64
C PRO A 85 1.28 31.63 -0.96
N PRO A 86 1.70 31.36 -2.21
CA PRO A 86 2.27 30.07 -2.57
C PRO A 86 3.51 29.78 -1.72
N LEU A 87 3.70 28.51 -1.37
CA LEU A 87 4.89 28.06 -0.66
C LEU A 87 6.13 28.28 -1.52
N THR A 88 7.28 28.50 -0.87
CA THR A 88 8.54 28.45 -1.59
C THR A 88 8.83 27.03 -2.09
N PRO A 89 9.59 26.86 -3.18
CA PRO A 89 9.96 25.54 -3.69
C PRO A 89 10.56 24.62 -2.62
N GLU A 90 11.40 25.16 -1.72
CA GLU A 90 12.07 24.41 -0.65
C GLU A 90 11.09 23.93 0.40
N GLN A 91 10.15 24.78 0.80
CA GLN A 91 9.10 24.43 1.77
C GLN A 91 8.19 23.33 1.23
N TYR A 92 7.83 23.45 -0.06
CA TYR A 92 7.02 22.44 -0.72
C TYR A 92 7.75 21.09 -0.82
N GLN A 93 9.03 21.10 -1.21
CA GLN A 93 9.85 19.89 -1.26
C GLN A 93 9.98 19.23 0.12
N ALA A 94 10.23 19.99 1.19
CA ALA A 94 10.33 19.46 2.55
C ALA A 94 9.01 18.80 3.02
N ALA A 95 7.86 19.33 2.59
CA ALA A 95 6.57 18.72 2.87
C ALA A 95 6.39 17.38 2.12
N LEU A 96 6.81 17.29 0.85
CA LEU A 96 6.83 16.05 0.08
C LEU A 96 7.77 14.99 0.71
N ASP A 97 8.95 15.40 1.19
CA ASP A 97 9.89 14.51 1.88
C ASP A 97 9.31 13.95 3.18
N THR A 98 8.65 14.82 3.97
CA THR A 98 7.97 14.41 5.22
C THR A 98 6.84 13.42 4.93
N PHE A 99 6.05 13.69 3.89
CA PHE A 99 4.97 12.82 3.44
C PHE A 99 5.50 11.44 3.01
N SER A 100 6.49 11.41 2.12
CA SER A 100 7.06 10.17 1.59
C SER A 100 7.72 9.32 2.66
N LYS A 101 8.46 9.93 3.60
CA LYS A 101 9.06 9.23 4.75
C LYS A 101 7.99 8.61 5.65
N THR A 102 6.93 9.35 5.94
CA THR A 102 5.83 8.87 6.79
C THR A 102 5.13 7.65 6.17
N LEU A 103 4.85 7.70 4.87
CA LEU A 103 4.24 6.58 4.16
C LEU A 103 5.18 5.40 3.93
N GLY A 104 6.44 5.66 3.61
CA GLY A 104 7.44 4.60 3.43
C GLY A 104 7.61 3.77 4.70
N ASN A 105 7.68 4.44 5.86
CA ASN A 105 7.80 3.77 7.15
C ASN A 105 6.59 2.92 7.52
N SER A 106 5.37 3.40 7.23
CA SER A 106 4.15 2.67 7.55
C SER A 106 3.96 1.46 6.61
N LEU A 107 4.25 1.61 5.31
CA LEU A 107 4.16 0.51 4.35
C LEU A 107 5.22 -0.57 4.55
N ALA A 108 6.42 -0.21 5.03
CA ALA A 108 7.53 -1.15 5.24
C ALA A 108 7.21 -2.28 6.23
N ASN A 109 6.20 -2.11 7.09
CA ASN A 109 5.77 -3.14 8.05
C ASN A 109 4.88 -4.21 7.40
N LEU A 110 4.24 -3.90 6.27
CA LEU A 110 3.23 -4.77 5.66
C LEU A 110 3.78 -6.15 5.27
N PRO A 111 4.96 -6.30 4.62
CA PRO A 111 5.53 -7.62 4.31
C PRO A 111 5.75 -8.53 5.52
N GLY A 112 5.89 -7.96 6.72
CA GLY A 112 6.13 -8.69 7.97
C GLY A 112 4.88 -9.37 8.54
N ALA A 113 3.68 -8.93 8.18
CA ALA A 113 2.43 -9.48 8.69
C ALA A 113 2.14 -10.86 8.09
N ARG A 114 2.03 -11.89 8.94
CA ARG A 114 1.88 -13.30 8.54
C ARG A 114 0.48 -13.86 8.77
N THR A 115 -0.35 -13.17 9.54
CA THR A 115 -1.72 -13.61 9.84
C THR A 115 -2.74 -12.55 9.41
N PRO A 116 -3.99 -12.93 9.06
CA PRO A 116 -5.01 -11.95 8.70
C PRO A 116 -5.22 -10.84 9.75
N PRO A 117 -5.23 -11.12 11.08
CA PRO A 117 -5.31 -10.06 12.09
C PRO A 117 -4.13 -9.09 12.06
N GLU A 118 -2.89 -9.57 11.87
CA GLU A 118 -1.70 -8.73 11.73
C GLU A 118 -1.77 -7.87 10.46
N VAL A 119 -2.21 -8.46 9.34
CA VAL A 119 -2.36 -7.72 8.07
C VAL A 119 -3.33 -6.58 8.24
N ARG A 120 -4.50 -6.84 8.85
CA ARG A 120 -5.49 -5.82 9.16
C ARG A 120 -4.89 -4.72 10.04
N GLN A 121 -4.23 -5.08 11.14
CA GLN A 121 -3.61 -4.10 12.03
C GLN A 121 -2.62 -3.19 11.29
N VAL A 122 -1.78 -3.75 10.43
CA VAL A 122 -0.82 -2.96 9.64
C VAL A 122 -1.53 -2.11 8.58
N LEU A 123 -2.57 -2.61 7.91
CA LEU A 123 -3.35 -1.84 6.94
C LEU A 123 -4.09 -0.67 7.61
N THR A 124 -4.69 -0.86 8.78
CA THR A 124 -5.33 0.23 9.55
C THR A 124 -4.31 1.28 9.97
N ALA A 125 -3.11 0.87 10.40
CA ALA A 125 -2.02 1.80 10.73
C ALA A 125 -1.53 2.56 9.47
N PHE A 126 -1.44 1.88 8.32
CA PHE A 126 -1.08 2.49 7.05
C PHE A 126 -2.14 3.51 6.59
N GLN A 127 -3.42 3.16 6.69
CA GLN A 127 -4.56 4.04 6.39
C GLN A 127 -4.54 5.31 7.26
N THR A 128 -4.28 5.14 8.55
CA THR A 128 -4.18 6.25 9.52
C THR A 128 -3.02 7.17 9.14
N ALA A 129 -1.84 6.60 8.84
CA ALA A 129 -0.68 7.37 8.40
C ALA A 129 -0.95 8.11 7.08
N LEU A 130 -1.61 7.46 6.11
CA LEU A 130 -2.00 8.06 4.84
C LEU A 130 -2.96 9.22 5.02
N THR A 131 -4.01 9.05 5.82
CA THR A 131 -4.99 10.11 6.08
C THR A 131 -4.33 11.29 6.79
N SER A 132 -3.54 11.01 7.83
CA SER A 132 -2.81 12.04 8.59
C SER A 132 -1.77 12.77 7.75
N ALA A 133 -1.10 12.11 6.80
CA ALA A 133 -0.10 12.72 5.93
C ALA A 133 -0.73 13.45 4.74
N THR A 134 -1.90 13.00 4.26
CA THR A 134 -2.60 13.62 3.12
C THR A 134 -3.33 14.91 3.54
N TYR A 135 -3.78 15.00 4.79
CA TYR A 135 -4.42 16.22 5.30
C TYR A 135 -3.55 17.49 5.16
N PRO A 136 -2.31 17.55 5.69
CA PRO A 136 -1.48 18.74 5.51
C PRO A 136 -1.18 18.97 4.03
N LEU A 137 -0.95 17.90 3.24
CA LEU A 137 -0.69 17.98 1.81
C LEU A 137 -1.82 18.69 1.05
N LYS A 138 -3.09 18.39 1.38
CA LYS A 138 -4.30 19.03 0.83
C LYS A 138 -4.41 20.52 1.14
N THR A 139 -3.85 20.94 2.28
CA THR A 139 -3.89 22.33 2.73
C THR A 139 -2.72 23.17 2.24
N LEU A 140 -1.73 22.55 1.56
CA LEU A 140 -0.59 23.29 1.03
C LEU A 140 -0.98 24.13 -0.19
N PHE A 141 -0.22 25.20 -0.37
CA PHE A 141 -0.26 26.02 -1.57
C PHE A 141 0.95 25.68 -2.44
N PRO A 142 0.82 24.73 -3.38
CA PRO A 142 1.91 24.42 -4.28
C PRO A 142 2.28 25.63 -5.14
N PRO A 143 3.55 25.76 -5.55
CA PRO A 143 3.95 26.67 -6.62
C PRO A 143 3.09 26.52 -7.87
N ASP A 144 2.83 27.61 -8.59
CA ASP A 144 1.87 27.64 -9.70
C ASP A 144 2.15 26.55 -10.75
N ALA A 145 3.42 26.34 -11.08
CA ALA A 145 3.88 25.36 -12.07
C ALA A 145 3.46 23.92 -11.73
N VAL A 146 3.35 23.56 -10.44
CA VAL A 146 3.08 22.19 -10.00
C VAL A 146 1.69 21.97 -9.43
N ARG A 147 0.82 23.00 -9.45
CA ARG A 147 -0.52 22.96 -8.86
C ARG A 147 -1.38 21.82 -9.42
N SER A 148 -1.40 21.64 -10.74
CA SER A 148 -2.18 20.58 -11.38
C SER A 148 -1.67 19.17 -11.06
N ALA A 149 -0.35 18.98 -11.09
CA ALA A 149 0.29 17.71 -10.73
C ALA A 149 0.04 17.36 -9.24
N HIS A 150 0.12 18.35 -8.36
CA HIS A 150 -0.20 18.20 -6.94
C HIS A 150 -1.66 17.78 -6.69
N GLN A 151 -2.63 18.44 -7.33
CA GLN A 151 -4.04 18.07 -7.23
C GLN A 151 -4.28 16.63 -7.69
N THR A 152 -3.65 16.25 -8.81
CA THR A 152 -3.72 14.88 -9.33
C THR A 152 -3.18 13.88 -8.31
N LEU A 153 -2.01 14.15 -7.72
CA LEU A 153 -1.44 13.30 -6.67
C LEU A 153 -2.42 13.14 -5.49
N VAL A 154 -2.96 14.25 -4.98
CA VAL A 154 -3.90 14.25 -3.84
C VAL A 154 -5.14 13.40 -4.13
N VAL A 155 -5.73 13.53 -5.33
CA VAL A 155 -6.88 12.71 -5.75
C VAL A 155 -6.50 11.23 -5.77
N GLN A 156 -5.35 10.87 -6.33
CA GLN A 156 -4.93 9.46 -6.38
C GLN A 156 -4.61 8.87 -4.99
N LEU A 157 -4.15 9.69 -4.05
CA LEU A 157 -3.96 9.28 -2.65
C LEU A 157 -5.29 8.98 -1.95
N ASP A 158 -6.35 9.73 -2.25
CA ASP A 158 -7.69 9.43 -1.74
C ASP A 158 -8.25 8.13 -2.33
N VAL A 159 -8.01 7.87 -3.62
CA VAL A 159 -8.37 6.58 -4.25
C VAL A 159 -7.59 5.42 -3.62
N LEU A 160 -6.30 5.60 -3.33
CA LEU A 160 -5.50 4.61 -2.60
C LEU A 160 -6.07 4.33 -1.20
N ASN A 161 -6.57 5.35 -0.51
CA ASN A 161 -7.21 5.18 0.79
C ASN A 161 -8.43 4.23 0.69
N GLY A 162 -9.28 4.40 -0.34
CA GLY A 162 -10.39 3.49 -0.62
C GLY A 162 -9.91 2.05 -0.89
N LEU A 163 -8.84 1.91 -1.66
CA LEU A 163 -8.24 0.60 -1.97
C LEU A 163 -7.69 -0.13 -0.73
N ILE A 164 -7.16 0.61 0.24
CA ILE A 164 -6.70 0.04 1.52
C ILE A 164 -7.89 -0.53 2.29
N VAL A 165 -9.02 0.19 2.34
CA VAL A 165 -10.26 -0.28 2.98
C VAL A 165 -10.79 -1.54 2.30
N ASP A 166 -10.78 -1.60 0.97
CA ASP A 166 -11.18 -2.79 0.22
C ASP A 166 -10.25 -3.98 0.51
N THR A 167 -8.94 -3.73 0.59
CA THR A 167 -7.93 -4.74 0.93
C THR A 167 -8.11 -5.24 2.38
N GLU A 168 -8.51 -4.37 3.30
CA GLU A 168 -8.87 -4.74 4.67
C GLU A 168 -10.11 -5.65 4.69
N SER A 169 -11.15 -5.30 3.93
CA SER A 169 -12.34 -6.14 3.76
C SER A 169 -12.03 -7.52 3.14
N ALA A 170 -11.14 -7.56 2.15
CA ALA A 170 -10.63 -8.79 1.56
C ALA A 170 -9.84 -9.67 2.56
N THR A 171 -9.22 -9.05 3.56
CA THR A 171 -8.55 -9.76 4.66
C THR A 171 -9.60 -10.40 5.60
N ASN A 172 -10.72 -9.72 5.86
CA ASN A 172 -11.83 -10.26 6.66
C ASN A 172 -12.49 -11.49 5.99
N THR A 173 -12.63 -11.47 4.66
CA THR A 173 -13.16 -12.60 3.87
C THR A 173 -12.13 -13.71 3.59
N ARG A 174 -10.91 -13.57 4.13
CA ARG A 174 -9.77 -14.51 3.95
C ARG A 174 -9.35 -14.70 2.49
N ALA A 175 -9.60 -13.69 1.65
CA ALA A 175 -9.04 -13.62 0.30
C ALA A 175 -7.55 -13.21 0.33
N ILE A 176 -7.15 -12.47 1.37
CA ILE A 176 -5.77 -12.04 1.64
C ILE A 176 -5.35 -12.56 3.00
N CYS A 177 -4.17 -13.17 3.08
CA CYS A 177 -3.79 -13.96 4.27
C CYS A 177 -2.43 -13.59 4.86
N ALA A 178 -1.61 -12.91 4.08
CA ALA A 178 -0.31 -12.43 4.47
C ALA A 178 -0.10 -11.05 3.86
N GLY A 179 0.73 -10.25 4.51
CA GLY A 179 0.95 -8.87 4.11
C GLY A 179 1.71 -8.76 2.79
N SER A 180 2.47 -9.77 2.38
CA SER A 180 3.03 -9.82 1.01
C SER A 180 1.95 -9.90 -0.07
N SER A 181 0.86 -10.66 0.18
CA SER A 181 -0.29 -10.71 -0.73
C SER A 181 -1.07 -9.41 -0.73
N ALA A 182 -1.25 -8.78 0.44
CA ALA A 182 -1.85 -7.45 0.57
C ALA A 182 -1.05 -6.40 -0.20
N LEU A 183 0.28 -6.39 -0.02
CA LEU A 183 1.18 -5.47 -0.70
C LEU A 183 1.11 -5.65 -2.21
N THR A 184 1.16 -6.90 -2.70
CA THR A 184 1.04 -7.20 -4.14
C THR A 184 -0.30 -6.71 -4.69
N ASN A 185 -1.39 -6.90 -3.94
CA ASN A 185 -2.70 -6.38 -4.31
C ASN A 185 -2.68 -4.85 -4.44
N ILE A 186 -2.09 -4.14 -3.48
CA ILE A 186 -2.00 -2.68 -3.50
C ILE A 186 -1.13 -2.19 -4.66
N VAL A 187 0.11 -2.68 -4.79
CA VAL A 187 1.11 -2.15 -5.74
C VAL A 187 0.84 -2.54 -7.19
N GLY A 188 0.06 -3.61 -7.41
CA GLY A 188 -0.30 -4.14 -8.73
C GLY A 188 -1.57 -3.54 -9.33
N THR A 189 -2.16 -2.53 -8.68
CA THR A 189 -3.37 -1.85 -9.18
C THR A 189 -3.05 -0.68 -10.10
N SER A 190 -4.01 -0.33 -10.95
CA SER A 190 -3.96 0.90 -11.75
C SER A 190 -3.83 2.15 -10.87
N THR A 191 -4.43 2.17 -9.68
CA THR A 191 -4.25 3.27 -8.71
C THR A 191 -2.79 3.47 -8.33
N ALA A 192 -2.05 2.39 -8.05
CA ALA A 192 -0.63 2.50 -7.74
C ALA A 192 0.19 3.01 -8.94
N GLU A 193 -0.18 2.64 -10.16
CA GLU A 193 0.41 3.18 -11.39
C GLU A 193 0.12 4.68 -11.54
N MET A 194 -1.15 5.09 -11.39
CA MET A 194 -1.56 6.49 -11.45
C MET A 194 -0.84 7.36 -10.41
N ILE A 195 -0.57 6.84 -9.20
CA ILE A 195 0.26 7.53 -8.21
C ILE A 195 1.69 7.69 -8.71
N ARG A 196 2.31 6.64 -9.26
CA ARG A 196 3.68 6.74 -9.80
C ARG A 196 3.74 7.74 -10.96
N THR A 197 2.73 7.76 -11.83
CA THR A 197 2.61 8.75 -12.91
C THR A 197 2.42 10.17 -12.36
N ALA A 198 1.58 10.36 -11.33
CA ALA A 198 1.41 11.67 -10.70
C ALA A 198 2.71 12.17 -10.04
N ILE A 199 3.47 11.28 -9.41
CA ILE A 199 4.80 11.57 -8.85
C ILE A 199 5.77 11.99 -9.96
N GLN A 200 5.76 11.30 -11.09
CA GLN A 200 6.58 11.68 -12.24
C GLN A 200 6.14 13.03 -12.83
N GLY A 201 4.83 13.29 -12.86
CA GLY A 201 4.29 14.58 -13.28
C GLY A 201 4.81 15.74 -12.42
N LEU A 202 4.93 15.53 -11.10
CA LEU A 202 5.52 16.53 -10.19
C LEU A 202 6.97 16.86 -10.52
N SER A 203 7.78 15.87 -10.91
CA SER A 203 9.21 16.08 -11.19
C SER A 203 9.46 16.77 -12.54
N THR A 204 8.48 16.74 -13.46
CA THR A 204 8.58 17.35 -14.79
C THR A 204 7.77 18.65 -14.93
N ALA A 205 6.90 18.98 -13.97
CA ALA A 205 5.97 20.10 -14.09
C ALA A 205 6.65 21.47 -14.00
N ASP A 206 7.76 21.59 -13.25
CA ASP A 206 8.56 22.82 -13.19
C ASP A 206 9.99 22.56 -13.71
N PRO A 207 10.36 23.12 -14.87
CA PRO A 207 11.73 23.03 -15.39
C PRO A 207 12.79 23.69 -14.50
N ALA A 208 12.40 24.68 -13.67
CA ALA A 208 13.31 25.37 -12.77
C ALA A 208 13.56 24.58 -11.47
N HIS A 209 12.57 23.81 -11.00
CA HIS A 209 12.66 23.02 -9.77
C HIS A 209 12.07 21.62 -9.95
N GLN A 210 12.94 20.61 -9.98
CA GLN A 210 12.51 19.21 -10.05
C GLN A 210 12.07 18.72 -8.67
N TYR A 211 10.78 18.76 -8.39
CA TYR A 211 10.22 18.24 -7.15
C TYR A 211 10.30 16.71 -7.11
N LYS A 212 10.88 16.18 -6.04
CA LYS A 212 11.12 14.74 -5.89
C LYS A 212 10.24 14.22 -4.78
N LEU A 213 9.37 13.26 -5.10
CA LEU A 213 8.73 12.44 -4.08
C LEU A 213 9.42 11.08 -4.06
N ALA A 214 10.01 10.71 -2.93
CA ALA A 214 10.60 9.38 -2.80
C ALA A 214 9.52 8.31 -3.05
N PRO A 215 9.81 7.28 -3.87
CA PRO A 215 8.85 6.24 -4.17
C PRO A 215 8.57 5.44 -2.90
N PHE A 216 7.43 5.69 -2.27
CA PHE A 216 6.99 4.93 -1.11
C PHE A 216 6.30 3.62 -1.54
N LEU A 217 5.74 3.58 -2.75
CA LEU A 217 5.19 2.36 -3.35
C LEU A 217 6.30 1.61 -4.09
N PRO A 218 6.58 0.34 -3.74
CA PRO A 218 7.44 -0.53 -4.53
C PRO A 218 6.98 -0.58 -5.98
N ALA A 219 7.89 -0.84 -6.91
CA ALA A 219 7.51 -1.14 -8.28
C ALA A 219 6.57 -2.36 -8.31
N SER A 220 5.62 -2.36 -9.25
CA SER A 220 4.79 -3.54 -9.47
C SER A 220 5.70 -4.70 -9.86
N ALA A 221 5.69 -5.78 -9.09
CA ALA A 221 6.34 -7.00 -9.52
C ALA A 221 5.52 -7.58 -10.69
N PRO A 222 6.15 -7.97 -11.81
CA PRO A 222 5.43 -8.65 -12.87
C PRO A 222 4.70 -9.85 -12.28
N ALA A 223 3.44 -10.03 -12.70
CA ALA A 223 2.68 -11.19 -12.29
C ALA A 223 3.49 -12.43 -12.65
N MET A 224 3.96 -13.17 -11.65
CA MET A 224 4.65 -14.42 -11.91
C MET A 224 3.69 -15.30 -12.69
N ASN A 225 4.04 -15.58 -13.96
CA ASN A 225 3.29 -16.52 -14.77
C ASN A 225 3.21 -17.81 -13.98
N ARG A 226 2.00 -18.14 -13.52
CA ARG A 226 1.73 -19.41 -12.84
C ARG A 226 1.74 -20.58 -13.82
N GLN A 227 2.06 -20.31 -15.08
CA GLN A 227 2.30 -21.31 -16.09
C GLN A 227 3.75 -21.73 -15.99
N LEU A 228 3.97 -22.99 -15.63
CA LEU A 228 5.26 -23.63 -15.72
C LEU A 228 5.70 -23.68 -17.19
N ASN A 229 7.01 -23.78 -17.45
CA ASN A 229 7.55 -23.89 -18.81
C ASN A 229 7.02 -25.10 -19.60
N ASN A 230 6.38 -26.07 -18.93
CA ASN A 230 5.71 -27.21 -19.55
C ASN A 230 4.22 -26.96 -19.88
N GLY A 231 3.77 -25.70 -19.84
CA GLY A 231 2.38 -25.32 -20.14
C GLY A 231 1.39 -25.57 -19.00
N ASN A 232 1.78 -26.25 -17.92
CA ASN A 232 0.89 -26.53 -16.80
C ASN A 232 0.69 -25.29 -15.92
N LEU A 233 -0.56 -24.94 -15.64
CA LEU A 233 -0.88 -23.95 -14.61
C LEU A 233 -0.73 -24.56 -13.21
N ILE A 234 0.05 -23.87 -12.36
CA ILE A 234 0.07 -24.13 -10.92
C ILE A 234 -1.32 -23.80 -10.38
N LYS A 235 -2.02 -24.85 -9.91
CA LYS A 235 -3.35 -24.76 -9.32
C LYS A 235 -3.34 -23.71 -8.20
N LYS A 236 -4.31 -22.80 -8.24
CA LYS A 236 -4.44 -21.70 -7.27
C LYS A 236 -4.41 -22.28 -5.86
N PRO A 237 -3.52 -21.85 -4.94
CA PRO A 237 -3.55 -22.34 -3.58
C PRO A 237 -4.94 -22.01 -3.02
N GLY A 238 -5.58 -23.01 -2.40
CA GLY A 238 -6.91 -22.87 -1.85
C GLY A 238 -6.99 -21.72 -0.84
N ARG A 239 -8.20 -21.19 -0.61
CA ARG A 239 -8.47 -20.20 0.44
C ARG A 239 -7.74 -20.58 1.72
N CYS A 240 -7.18 -19.59 2.41
CA CYS A 240 -6.31 -19.84 3.54
C CYS A 240 -7.01 -20.71 4.57
N ARG A 241 -6.41 -21.88 4.82
CA ARG A 241 -6.94 -22.84 5.78
C ARG A 241 -6.99 -22.14 7.13
N SER A 242 -8.20 -22.03 7.68
CA SER A 242 -8.40 -21.57 9.04
C SER A 242 -7.57 -22.46 9.96
N PRO A 243 -6.87 -21.90 10.97
CA PRO A 243 -6.22 -22.71 11.99
C PRO A 243 -7.24 -23.73 12.51
N ARG A 244 -6.89 -25.02 12.43
CA ARG A 244 -7.77 -26.09 12.92
C ARG A 244 -8.01 -25.79 14.40
N PRO A 245 -9.26 -25.66 14.87
CA PRO A 245 -9.51 -25.43 16.29
C PRO A 245 -8.87 -26.60 17.04
N THR A 246 -7.86 -26.30 17.84
CA THR A 246 -7.26 -27.26 18.76
C THR A 246 -8.37 -27.72 19.68
N ARG A 247 -8.82 -28.97 19.52
CA ARG A 247 -9.73 -29.62 20.48
C ARG A 247 -9.04 -29.56 21.83
N ARG A 248 -9.43 -28.60 22.67
CA ARG A 248 -9.10 -28.63 24.10
C ARG A 248 -9.75 -29.90 24.65
N ARG A 249 -8.92 -30.86 25.05
CA ARG A 249 -9.36 -31.98 25.88
C ARG A 249 -9.91 -31.38 27.18
N PRO A 250 -11.12 -31.72 27.62
CA PRO A 250 -11.61 -31.27 28.93
C PRO A 250 -10.67 -31.81 30.03
N PRO A 251 -10.47 -31.06 31.13
CA PRO A 251 -9.81 -31.59 32.31
C PRO A 251 -10.68 -32.70 32.92
N SER A 252 -10.01 -33.79 33.31
CA SER A 252 -10.60 -34.95 33.99
C SER A 252 -10.98 -34.64 35.43
#